data_AF-A0A942EV42-F1
#
_entry.id   AF-A0A942EV42-F1
#
_cell.length_a   1.000
_cell.length_b   1.000
_cell.length_c   1.000
_cell.angle_alpha   90.00
_cell.angle_beta   90.00
_cell.angle_gamma   90.00
#
_symmetry.space_group_name_H-M   'P 1'
#
loop_
_entity.id
_entity.type
_entity.pdbx_description
1 polymer ?
#
loop_
_entity_poly.entity_id
_entity_poly.type
_entity_poly.pdbx_seq_one_letter_code
_entity_poly.pdbx_strand_id
1 'polypeptide(L)'
;MKIRHITAIRLSGLVWLAVGIMLMMKGVPLLVKATTNGHSPLVKFLIPMVGSADQAAMSLVIFGLLAGLIKGRVVLAKAARKGMQRLVSLSSPLPISQLYPPRYYLLLLIMVGLGVSLRFLGIPADIHGFIDLAVGSALINGGMTYFREGSSVVRGISTNL
;
A
#
# COMPACT_ATOMS: atom_id res chain seq x y z
N MET A 1 -0.38 -13.22 -25.71
CA MET A 1 -1.23 -12.01 -25.72
C MET A 1 -0.35 -10.77 -25.60
N LYS A 2 -0.53 -9.80 -26.50
CA LYS A 2 0.21 -8.52 -26.53
C LYS A 2 -0.65 -7.44 -25.87
N ILE A 3 -0.14 -6.71 -24.87
CA ILE A 3 -0.91 -5.71 -24.13
C ILE A 3 -0.35 -4.31 -24.40
N ARG A 4 -1.22 -3.30 -24.58
CA ARG A 4 -0.83 -1.89 -24.70
C ARG A 4 -0.27 -1.36 -23.38
N HIS A 5 0.75 -0.50 -23.42
CA HIS A 5 1.39 0.09 -22.23
C HIS A 5 0.38 0.73 -21.26
N ILE A 6 -0.64 1.42 -21.78
CA ILE A 6 -1.67 2.06 -20.94
C ILE A 6 -2.51 1.04 -20.15
N THR A 7 -2.80 -0.13 -20.73
CA THR A 7 -3.54 -1.20 -20.07
C THR A 7 -2.70 -1.83 -18.98
N ALA A 8 -1.39 -2.03 -19.22
CA ALA A 8 -0.44 -2.51 -18.23
C ALA A 8 -0.32 -1.58 -17.00
N ILE A 9 -0.27 -0.27 -17.23
CA ILE A 9 -0.22 0.76 -16.18
C ILE A 9 -1.51 0.74 -15.36
N ARG A 10 -2.68 0.71 -16.02
CA ARG A 10 -4.00 0.66 -15.33
C ARG A 10 -4.18 -0.62 -14.52
N LEU A 11 -3.78 -1.79 -15.06
CA LEU A 11 -3.82 -3.06 -14.34
C LEU A 11 -2.95 -3.01 -13.08
N SER A 12 -1.75 -2.43 -13.17
CA SER A 12 -0.86 -2.28 -12.01
C SER A 12 -1.47 -1.37 -10.93
N GLY A 13 -2.07 -0.25 -11.32
CA GLY A 13 -2.80 0.63 -10.39
C GLY A 13 -3.99 -0.08 -9.74
N LEU A 14 -4.71 -0.92 -10.49
CA LEU A 14 -5.86 -1.66 -9.98
C LEU A 14 -5.44 -2.73 -8.96
N VAL A 15 -4.32 -3.42 -9.19
CA VAL A 15 -3.74 -4.35 -8.21
C VAL A 15 -3.38 -3.62 -6.91
N TRP A 16 -2.76 -2.44 -6.99
CA TRP A 16 -2.40 -1.65 -5.81
C TRP A 16 -3.63 -1.20 -5.02
N LEU A 17 -4.69 -0.77 -5.72
CA LEU A 17 -5.96 -0.42 -5.09
C LEU A 17 -6.61 -1.63 -4.41
N ALA A 18 -6.71 -2.77 -5.10
CA ALA A 18 -7.33 -3.98 -4.56
C ALA A 18 -6.61 -4.47 -3.30
N VAL A 19 -5.28 -4.54 -3.33
CA VAL A 19 -4.47 -4.94 -2.16
C VAL A 19 -4.62 -3.91 -1.03
N GLY A 20 -4.62 -2.61 -1.35
CA GLY A 20 -4.79 -1.56 -0.34
C GLY A 20 -6.14 -1.63 0.37
N ILE A 21 -7.23 -1.85 -0.38
CA ILE A 21 -8.58 -2.03 0.18
C ILE A 21 -8.62 -3.28 1.07
N MET A 22 -8.07 -4.40 0.60
CA MET A 22 -8.02 -5.65 1.36
C MET A 22 -7.28 -5.48 2.70
N LEU A 23 -6.18 -4.73 2.72
CA LEU A 23 -5.45 -4.44 3.96
C LEU A 23 -6.24 -3.56 4.91
N MET A 24 -6.94 -2.52 4.42
CA MET A 24 -7.82 -1.71 5.26
C MET A 24 -8.95 -2.54 5.89
N MET A 25 -9.55 -3.46 5.12
CA MET A 25 -10.59 -4.36 5.62
C MET A 25 -10.10 -5.30 6.72
N LYS A 26 -8.79 -5.61 6.79
CA LYS A 26 -8.19 -6.42 7.86
C LYS A 26 -7.72 -5.55 9.03
N GLY A 27 -7.12 -4.39 8.75
CA GLY A 27 -6.51 -3.52 9.75
C GLY A 27 -7.53 -2.90 10.71
N VAL A 28 -8.69 -2.43 10.21
CA VAL A 28 -9.72 -1.81 11.07
C VAL A 28 -10.30 -2.81 12.09
N PRO A 29 -10.76 -4.02 11.70
CA PRO A 29 -11.23 -5.00 12.68
C PRO A 29 -10.16 -5.45 13.66
N LEU A 30 -8.88 -5.49 13.26
CA LEU A 30 -7.76 -5.79 14.15
C LEU A 30 -7.60 -4.71 15.24
N LEU A 31 -7.69 -3.44 14.87
CA LEU A 31 -7.65 -2.32 15.82
C LEU A 31 -8.85 -2.33 16.78
N VAL A 32 -10.05 -2.67 16.29
CA VAL A 32 -11.24 -2.82 17.14
C VAL A 32 -11.09 -4.02 18.09
N LYS A 33 -10.60 -5.17 17.60
CA LYS A 33 -10.30 -6.33 18.47
C LYS A 33 -9.21 -6.03 19.49
N ALA A 34 -8.35 -5.06 19.25
CA ALA A 34 -7.33 -4.66 20.20
C ALA A 34 -7.93 -3.92 21.41
N THR A 35 -9.12 -3.31 21.32
CA THR A 35 -9.74 -2.69 22.49
C THR A 35 -10.30 -3.73 23.47
N THR A 36 -10.66 -4.92 22.98
CA THR A 36 -11.32 -5.96 23.79
C THR A 36 -10.37 -7.00 24.41
N ASN A 37 -9.22 -7.28 23.78
CA ASN A 37 -8.34 -8.37 24.20
C ASN A 37 -7.28 -8.03 25.27
N GLY A 38 -7.23 -6.78 25.76
CA GLY A 38 -6.38 -6.36 26.89
C GLY A 38 -4.85 -6.39 26.69
N HIS A 39 -4.35 -7.03 25.62
CA HIS A 39 -2.92 -7.10 25.24
C HIS A 39 -2.59 -6.13 24.11
N SER A 40 -2.75 -4.83 24.38
CA SER A 40 -2.64 -3.78 23.36
C SER A 40 -1.73 -2.65 23.85
N PRO A 41 -0.40 -2.74 23.64
CA PRO A 41 0.55 -1.76 24.14
C PRO A 41 0.34 -0.35 23.56
N LEU A 42 -0.04 -0.21 22.30
CA LEU A 42 -0.30 1.10 21.67
C LEU A 42 -1.58 1.73 22.22
N VAL A 43 -2.63 0.93 22.38
CA VAL A 43 -3.88 1.41 22.98
C VAL A 43 -3.63 1.84 24.43
N LYS A 44 -2.92 1.02 25.23
CA LYS A 44 -2.55 1.35 26.61
C LYS A 44 -1.70 2.61 26.73
N PHE A 45 -0.79 2.82 25.77
CA PHE A 45 0.03 4.03 25.71
C PHE A 45 -0.80 5.29 25.43
N LEU A 46 -1.86 5.18 24.62
CA LEU A 46 -2.72 6.31 24.24
C LEU A 46 -3.87 6.59 25.22
N ILE A 47 -4.32 5.60 26.00
CA ILE A 47 -5.34 5.79 27.04
C ILE A 47 -5.08 6.99 27.96
N PRO A 48 -3.88 7.21 28.53
CA PRO A 48 -3.64 8.37 29.40
C PRO A 48 -3.73 9.72 28.68
N MET A 49 -3.57 9.75 27.35
CA MET A 49 -3.69 10.98 26.55
C MET A 49 -5.11 11.27 26.10
N VAL A 50 -5.88 10.22 25.79
CA VAL A 50 -7.18 10.36 25.10
C VAL A 50 -8.36 9.97 26.02
N GLY A 51 -8.12 9.23 27.09
CA GLY A 51 -9.07 8.92 28.16
C GLY A 51 -9.71 7.53 28.05
N SER A 52 -10.13 7.11 26.85
CA SER A 52 -10.82 5.82 26.64
C SER A 52 -10.13 4.92 25.61
N ALA A 53 -10.33 3.60 25.73
CA ALA A 53 -9.78 2.62 24.79
C ALA A 53 -10.35 2.80 23.37
N ASP A 54 -11.64 3.16 23.25
CA ASP A 54 -12.29 3.39 21.96
C ASP A 54 -11.72 4.63 21.26
N GLN A 55 -11.53 5.72 22.00
CA GLN A 55 -10.92 6.93 21.45
C GLN A 55 -9.44 6.70 21.09
N ALA A 56 -8.69 5.94 21.90
CA ALA A 56 -7.32 5.55 21.57
C ALA A 56 -7.25 4.74 20.27
N ALA A 57 -8.18 3.80 20.04
CA ALA A 57 -8.27 3.06 18.78
C ALA A 57 -8.63 3.98 17.59
N MET A 58 -9.55 4.92 17.77
CA MET A 58 -9.86 5.92 16.73
C MET A 58 -8.65 6.80 16.42
N SER A 59 -7.88 7.23 17.43
CA SER A 59 -6.64 7.98 17.22
C SER A 59 -5.63 7.15 16.43
N LEU A 60 -5.45 5.86 16.74
CA LEU A 60 -4.58 4.97 15.96
C LEU A 60 -5.04 4.83 14.49
N VAL A 61 -6.36 4.77 14.26
CA VAL A 61 -6.90 4.77 12.89
C VAL A 61 -6.50 6.06 12.16
N ILE A 62 -6.72 7.22 12.79
CA ILE A 62 -6.38 8.52 12.21
C ILE A 62 -4.86 8.61 11.93
N PHE A 63 -4.02 8.25 12.90
CA PHE A 63 -2.57 8.27 12.73
C PHE A 63 -2.10 7.27 11.66
N GLY A 64 -2.71 6.10 11.57
CA GLY A 64 -2.41 5.10 10.54
C GLY A 64 -2.76 5.63 9.15
N LEU A 65 -3.94 6.22 9.00
CA LEU A 65 -4.36 6.87 7.75
C LEU A 65 -3.42 8.01 7.35
N LEU A 66 -3.03 8.88 8.29
CA LEU A 66 -2.10 9.99 8.05
C LEU A 66 -0.70 9.49 7.69
N ALA A 67 -0.16 8.53 8.44
CA ALA A 67 1.13 7.93 8.15
C ALA A 67 1.14 7.29 6.76
N GLY A 68 0.05 6.60 6.40
CA GLY A 68 -0.19 6.03 5.09
C GLY A 68 -0.28 7.09 3.99
N LEU A 69 -0.98 8.20 4.22
CA LEU A 69 -1.08 9.31 3.27
C LEU A 69 0.28 9.96 2.99
N ILE A 70 1.06 10.23 4.04
CA ILE A 70 2.39 10.86 3.92
C ILE A 70 3.35 9.93 3.17
N LYS A 71 3.51 8.67 3.63
CA LYS A 71 4.38 7.69 2.97
C LYS A 71 3.88 7.35 1.56
N GLY A 72 2.57 7.28 1.38
CA GLY A 72 1.88 7.04 0.11
C GLY A 72 2.24 8.09 -0.94
N ARG A 73 2.11 9.37 -0.59
CA ARG A 73 2.42 10.48 -1.49
C ARG A 73 3.90 10.62 -1.82
N VAL A 74 4.79 10.29 -0.90
CA VAL A 74 6.23 10.55 -1.09
C VAL A 74 6.94 9.32 -1.65
N VAL A 75 6.88 8.19 -0.94
CA VAL A 75 7.67 6.99 -1.26
C VAL A 75 6.98 6.18 -2.34
N LEU A 76 5.68 5.89 -2.16
CA LEU A 76 4.95 5.04 -3.10
C LEU A 76 4.65 5.74 -4.41
N ALA A 77 4.37 7.04 -4.42
CA ALA A 77 4.23 7.80 -5.67
C ALA A 77 5.55 7.79 -6.48
N LYS A 78 6.71 7.94 -5.81
CA LYS A 78 8.01 7.82 -6.46
C LYS A 78 8.25 6.42 -7.02
N ALA A 79 7.86 5.38 -6.28
CA ALA A 79 7.94 3.99 -6.73
C ALA A 79 7.02 3.72 -7.93
N ALA A 80 5.77 4.23 -7.89
CA ALA A 80 4.78 4.12 -8.97
C ALA A 80 5.29 4.80 -10.25
N ARG A 81 5.81 6.03 -10.16
CA ARG A 81 6.44 6.75 -11.28
C ARG A 81 7.58 5.96 -11.90
N LYS A 82 8.49 5.44 -11.08
CA LYS A 82 9.61 4.59 -11.54
C LYS A 82 9.11 3.30 -12.21
N GLY A 83 8.04 2.70 -11.68
CA GLY A 83 7.38 1.54 -12.27
C GLY A 83 6.77 1.84 -13.63
N MET A 84 6.05 2.96 -13.77
CA MET A 84 5.51 3.42 -15.04
C MET A 84 6.60 3.71 -16.07
N GLN A 85 7.65 4.45 -15.70
CA GLN A 85 8.78 4.73 -16.60
C GLN A 85 9.43 3.44 -17.13
N ARG A 86 9.60 2.45 -16.27
CA ARG A 86 10.09 1.13 -16.68
C ARG A 86 9.13 0.41 -17.64
N LEU A 87 7.83 0.45 -17.38
CA LEU A 87 6.83 -0.18 -18.24
C LEU A 87 6.81 0.43 -19.64
N VAL A 88 7.16 1.72 -19.77
CA VAL A 88 7.24 2.38 -21.08
C VAL A 88 8.63 2.22 -21.73
N SER A 89 9.71 2.05 -20.96
CA SER A 89 11.04 1.76 -21.51
C SER A 89 11.20 0.34 -22.08
N LEU A 90 10.21 -0.54 -21.90
CA LEU A 90 10.21 -1.89 -22.46
C LEU A 90 9.70 -1.83 -23.91
N SER A 91 10.35 -2.59 -24.80
CA SER A 91 9.99 -2.64 -26.22
C SER A 91 8.57 -3.16 -26.42
N SER A 92 7.79 -2.44 -27.24
CA SER A 92 6.46 -2.86 -27.65
C SER A 92 6.58 -3.93 -28.74
N PRO A 93 5.81 -5.02 -28.71
CA PRO A 93 4.74 -5.37 -27.77
C PRO A 93 5.22 -6.10 -26.50
N LEU A 94 4.70 -5.68 -25.34
CA LEU A 94 5.02 -6.27 -24.04
C LEU A 94 4.42 -7.69 -23.88
N PRO A 95 5.26 -8.71 -23.60
CA PRO A 95 4.77 -9.99 -23.12
C PRO A 95 4.32 -9.85 -21.65
N ILE A 96 3.20 -10.49 -21.30
CA ILE A 96 2.59 -10.47 -19.95
C ILE A 96 3.59 -10.94 -18.88
N SER A 97 4.49 -11.86 -19.22
CA SER A 97 5.55 -12.35 -18.33
C SER A 97 6.58 -11.30 -17.93
N GLN A 98 6.67 -10.16 -18.64
CA GLN A 98 7.56 -9.04 -18.30
C GLN A 98 6.84 -7.88 -17.62
N LEU A 99 5.53 -8.01 -17.36
CA LEU A 99 4.72 -6.98 -16.72
C LEU A 99 5.25 -6.61 -15.33
N TYR A 100 5.73 -7.60 -14.58
CA TYR A 100 6.35 -7.40 -13.27
C TYR A 100 7.79 -7.91 -13.29
N PRO A 101 8.79 -7.06 -12.94
CA PRO A 101 10.14 -7.55 -12.75
C PRO A 101 10.22 -8.64 -11.69
N PRO A 102 11.19 -9.57 -11.76
CA PRO A 102 11.52 -10.43 -10.62
C PRO A 102 11.84 -9.61 -9.35
N ARG A 103 12.40 -8.41 -9.50
CA ARG A 103 12.59 -7.45 -8.38
C ARG A 103 11.28 -6.98 -7.73
N TYR A 104 10.19 -6.90 -8.49
CA TYR A 104 8.87 -6.52 -7.96
C TYR A 104 8.27 -7.68 -7.16
N TYR A 105 8.41 -8.92 -7.65
CA TYR A 105 8.05 -10.11 -6.88
C TYR A 105 8.87 -10.22 -5.59
N LEU A 106 10.17 -9.93 -5.62
CA LEU A 106 11.02 -9.89 -4.42
C LEU A 106 10.55 -8.81 -3.44
N LEU A 107 10.22 -7.61 -3.92
CA LEU A 107 9.70 -6.52 -3.08
C LEU A 107 8.36 -6.91 -2.43
N LEU A 108 7.43 -7.47 -3.21
CA LEU A 108 6.16 -8.00 -2.69
C LEU A 108 6.39 -9.09 -1.64
N LEU A 109 7.30 -10.03 -1.92
CA LEU A 109 7.65 -11.11 -1.02
C LEU A 109 8.25 -10.57 0.29
N ILE A 110 9.07 -9.53 0.25
CA ILE A 110 9.60 -8.87 1.45
C ILE A 110 8.48 -8.17 2.22
N MET A 111 7.57 -7.46 1.56
CA MET A 111 6.46 -6.76 2.24
C MET A 111 5.49 -7.76 2.89
N VAL A 112 5.12 -8.82 2.18
CA VAL A 112 4.27 -9.91 2.71
C VAL A 112 5.03 -10.68 3.80
N GLY A 113 6.31 -10.98 3.57
CA GLY A 113 7.18 -11.67 4.51
C GLY A 113 7.32 -10.88 5.81
N LEU A 114 7.50 -9.57 5.76
CA LEU A 114 7.47 -8.71 6.96
C LEU A 114 6.13 -8.80 7.68
N GLY A 115 5.01 -8.70 6.96
CA GLY A 115 3.67 -8.85 7.56
C GLY A 115 3.45 -10.21 8.23
N VAL A 116 3.90 -11.29 7.60
CA VAL A 116 3.80 -12.66 8.13
C VAL A 116 4.76 -12.88 9.30
N SER A 117 6.00 -12.39 9.22
CA SER A 117 6.99 -12.48 10.30
C SER A 117 6.52 -11.74 11.54
N LEU A 118 5.88 -10.57 11.38
CA LEU A 118 5.25 -9.87 12.50
C LEU A 118 4.17 -10.73 13.16
N ARG A 119 3.45 -11.58 12.41
CA ARG A 119 2.43 -12.49 12.97
C ARG A 119 3.09 -13.65 13.73
N PHE A 120 4.19 -14.20 13.20
CA PHE A 120 4.94 -15.28 13.86
C PHE A 120 5.66 -14.83 15.13
N LEU A 121 6.07 -13.56 15.20
CA LEU A 121 6.72 -12.96 16.37
C LEU A 121 5.76 -12.65 17.53
N GLY A 122 4.46 -12.96 17.40
CA GLY A 122 3.47 -12.69 18.45
C GLY A 122 3.22 -11.20 18.67
N ILE A 123 3.47 -10.36 17.66
CA ILE A 123 3.26 -8.91 17.78
C ILE A 123 1.76 -8.64 18.06
N PRO A 124 1.45 -7.77 19.03
CA PRO A 124 0.09 -7.36 19.37
C PRO A 124 -0.79 -6.92 18.19
N ALA A 125 -2.10 -7.18 18.31
CA ALA A 125 -3.09 -6.94 17.27
C ALA A 125 -3.27 -5.46 16.90
N ASP A 126 -3.02 -4.54 17.86
CA ASP A 126 -3.03 -3.09 17.62
C ASP A 126 -1.91 -2.64 16.68
N ILE A 127 -0.69 -3.15 16.86
CA ILE A 127 0.45 -2.84 16.00
C ILE A 127 0.21 -3.37 14.59
N HIS A 128 -0.24 -4.62 14.47
CA HIS A 128 -0.60 -5.21 13.17
C HIS A 128 -1.69 -4.42 12.46
N GLY A 129 -2.78 -4.13 13.17
CA GLY A 129 -3.90 -3.37 12.61
C GLY A 129 -3.49 -1.97 12.17
N PHE A 130 -2.61 -1.30 12.94
CA PHE A 130 -2.04 -0.01 12.59
C PHE A 130 -1.18 -0.07 11.32
N ILE A 131 -0.28 -1.06 11.22
CA ILE A 131 0.59 -1.24 10.05
C ILE A 131 -0.25 -1.55 8.81
N ASP A 132 -1.19 -2.50 8.90
CA ASP A 132 -2.07 -2.87 7.78
C ASP A 132 -2.89 -1.67 7.29
N LEU A 133 -3.41 -0.86 8.20
CA LEU A 133 -4.14 0.35 7.87
C LEU A 133 -3.24 1.40 7.19
N ALA A 134 -2.04 1.64 7.74
CA ALA A 134 -1.09 2.59 7.17
C ALA A 134 -0.60 2.17 5.79
N VAL A 135 -0.26 0.89 5.61
CA VAL A 135 0.16 0.33 4.32
C VAL A 135 -0.99 0.31 3.34
N GLY A 136 -2.21 -0.05 3.77
CA GLY A 136 -3.41 -0.01 2.94
C GLY A 136 -3.71 1.39 2.40
N SER A 137 -3.71 2.39 3.28
CA SER A 137 -3.86 3.81 2.90
C SER A 137 -2.75 4.27 1.93
N ALA A 138 -1.49 3.87 2.19
CA ALA A 138 -0.38 4.20 1.30
C ALA A 138 -0.54 3.58 -0.09
N LEU A 139 -0.95 2.31 -0.17
CA LEU A 139 -1.17 1.59 -1.44
C LEU A 139 -2.32 2.16 -2.24
N ILE A 140 -3.42 2.56 -1.60
CA ILE A 140 -4.53 3.22 -2.30
C ILE A 140 -4.06 4.53 -2.92
N ASN A 141 -3.35 5.35 -2.15
CA ASN A 141 -2.81 6.62 -2.63
C ASN A 141 -1.78 6.42 -3.76
N GLY A 142 -0.86 5.47 -3.61
CA GLY A 142 0.12 5.14 -4.64
C GLY A 142 -0.51 4.53 -5.90
N GLY A 143 -1.54 3.70 -5.74
CA GLY A 143 -2.32 3.12 -6.83
C GLY A 143 -3.01 4.20 -7.65
N MET A 144 -3.53 5.23 -6.98
CA MET A 144 -4.14 6.37 -7.66
C MET A 144 -3.16 7.15 -8.55
N THR A 145 -1.86 7.17 -8.22
CA THR A 145 -0.82 7.78 -9.07
C THR A 145 -0.74 7.13 -10.46
N TYR A 146 -0.98 5.81 -10.57
CA TYR A 146 -1.00 5.13 -11.88
C TYR A 146 -2.11 5.66 -12.79
N PHE A 147 -3.28 5.97 -12.23
CA PHE A 147 -4.41 6.53 -13.00
C PHE A 147 -4.21 7.99 -13.34
N ARG A 148 -3.64 8.78 -12.41
CA ARG A 148 -3.42 10.23 -12.59
C ARG A 148 -2.33 10.54 -13.60
N GLU A 149 -1.21 9.81 -13.53
CA GLU A 149 -0.01 10.16 -14.30
C GLU A 149 0.27 9.21 -15.47
N GLY A 150 -0.38 8.04 -15.50
CA GLY A 150 -0.15 7.03 -16.55
C GLY A 150 -0.35 7.56 -17.96
N SER A 151 -1.38 8.39 -18.17
CA SER A 151 -1.68 9.02 -19.47
C SER A 151 -0.60 10.01 -19.91
N SER A 152 -0.05 10.76 -18.95
CA SER A 152 0.98 11.78 -19.20
C SER A 152 2.34 11.15 -19.49
N VAL A 153 2.69 10.07 -18.77
CA VAL A 153 3.93 9.32 -19.00
C VAL A 153 3.93 8.67 -20.39
N VAL A 154 2.80 8.12 -20.83
CA VAL A 154 2.69 7.53 -22.18
C VAL A 154 2.76 8.60 -23.26
N ARG A 155 2.08 9.75 -23.09
CA ARG A 155 2.09 10.84 -24.07
C ARG A 155 3.44 11.56 -24.19
N GLY A 156 4.15 11.76 -23.08
CA GLY A 156 5.44 12.45 -23.09
C GLY A 156 6.53 11.75 -23.92
N ILE A 157 6.36 10.47 -24.24
CA ILE A 157 7.27 9.75 -25.13
C ILE A 157 6.87 9.89 -26.60
N SER A 158 5.57 9.93 -26.93
CA SER A 158 5.09 10.16 -28.30
C SER A 158 5.49 11.52 -28.87
N THR A 159 5.84 12.50 -28.03
CA THR A 159 6.34 13.82 -28.44
C THR A 159 7.87 13.91 -28.51
N ASN A 160 8.61 12.90 -28.03
CA ASN A 160 10.08 12.82 -28.09
C ASN A 160 10.57 11.83 -29.17
N LEU A 161 9.66 11.37 -30.03
CA LEU A 161 9.89 10.57 -31.23
C LEU A 161 9.52 11.42 -32.45
#